data_AF-A0A9P0PF92-F1
#
_entry.id   AF-A0A9P0PF92-F1
#
_cell.length_a   1.000
_cell.length_b   1.000
_cell.length_c   1.000
_cell.angle_alpha   90.00
_cell.angle_beta   90.00
_cell.angle_gamma   90.00
#
_symmetry.space_group_name_H-M   'P 1'
#
loop_
_entity.id
_entity.type
_entity.pdbx_description
1 polymer ?
#
loop_
_entity_poly.entity_id
_entity_poly.type
_entity_poly.pdbx_seq_one_letter_code
_entity_poly.pdbx_strand_id
1 'polypeptide(L)'
;MKPSKLQDHLRRCHPDKTEKNLKYFQTLKDKFQKRPTLDRMFASTSQRNDDGLRASYNISLLIAKSGKPHTIGEKLILPAVEEVLKTVLHKPASDIIKRIPLINNTVERRIDEMSSDIESFLCNYLQTTHFSIPLDESTFPDNAALLLAYVRFIMNQAIYEELLFARTLITDTKELLDTKDKILKEKIMKRKTEIAYLTDLFTKFNMVNLQLQVDNLNLIKTKSILSAFLARVKLMKQNVPPQEIE
;
A
#
# COMPACT_ATOMS: atom_id res chain seq x y z
N MET A 1 -32.29 13.83 -36.30
CA MET A 1 -33.04 15.07 -36.62
C MET A 1 -34.01 14.77 -37.76
N LYS A 2 -35.24 15.31 -37.75
CA LYS A 2 -36.17 15.17 -38.89
C LYS A 2 -35.61 15.94 -40.12
N PRO A 3 -35.78 15.46 -41.36
CA PRO A 3 -35.22 16.09 -42.56
C PRO A 3 -35.62 17.56 -42.75
N SER A 4 -36.88 17.90 -42.48
CA SER A 4 -37.40 19.27 -42.55
C SER A 4 -36.66 20.22 -41.61
N LYS A 5 -36.44 19.80 -40.36
CA LYS A 5 -35.70 20.59 -39.37
C LYS A 5 -34.23 20.78 -39.74
N LEU A 6 -33.62 19.83 -40.45
CA LEU A 6 -32.23 19.96 -40.93
C LEU A 6 -32.13 20.97 -42.06
N GLN A 7 -33.08 20.95 -42.98
CA GLN A 7 -33.13 21.91 -44.09
C GLN A 7 -33.36 23.34 -43.58
N ASP A 8 -34.26 23.55 -42.62
CA ASP A 8 -34.49 24.86 -42.01
C ASP A 8 -33.27 25.34 -41.22
N HIS A 9 -32.61 24.46 -40.47
CA HIS A 9 -31.37 24.79 -39.76
C HIS A 9 -30.25 25.22 -40.71
N LEU A 10 -30.07 24.51 -41.82
CA LEU A 10 -29.08 24.88 -42.84
C LEU A 10 -29.43 26.25 -43.45
N ARG A 11 -30.70 26.50 -43.80
CA ARG A 11 -31.11 27.80 -44.36
C ARG A 11 -30.89 28.96 -43.41
N ARG A 12 -31.16 28.77 -42.12
CA ARG A 12 -31.09 29.85 -41.12
C ARG A 12 -29.67 30.09 -40.60
N CYS A 13 -28.88 29.04 -40.39
CA CYS A 13 -27.59 29.12 -39.70
C CYS A 13 -26.39 28.95 -40.63
N HIS A 14 -26.55 28.26 -41.76
CA HIS A 14 -25.47 27.96 -42.72
C HIS A 14 -25.96 28.11 -44.17
N PRO A 15 -26.43 29.31 -44.57
CA PRO A 15 -27.06 29.53 -45.87
C PRO A 15 -26.15 29.13 -47.04
N ASP A 16 -24.84 29.28 -46.88
CA ASP A 16 -23.77 28.88 -47.80
C ASP A 16 -23.66 27.36 -48.05
N LYS A 17 -24.30 26.55 -47.19
CA LYS A 17 -24.23 25.07 -47.21
C LYS A 17 -25.54 24.41 -47.63
N THR A 18 -26.58 25.19 -47.92
CA THR A 18 -27.93 24.71 -48.24
C THR A 18 -28.00 23.89 -49.52
N GLU A 19 -27.18 24.22 -50.51
CA GLU A 19 -27.13 23.54 -51.82
C GLU A 19 -26.03 22.45 -51.91
N LYS A 20 -25.33 22.18 -50.81
CA LYS A 20 -24.25 21.18 -50.82
C LYS A 20 -24.84 19.76 -50.81
N ASN A 21 -24.22 18.87 -51.57
CA ASN A 21 -24.67 17.48 -51.70
C ASN A 21 -24.23 16.61 -50.51
N LEU A 22 -24.79 15.40 -50.42
CA LEU A 22 -24.50 14.45 -49.35
C LEU A 22 -23.00 14.13 -49.23
N LYS A 23 -22.30 14.02 -50.37
CA LYS A 23 -20.86 13.71 -50.42
C LYS A 23 -20.01 14.78 -49.75
N TYR A 24 -20.39 16.05 -49.88
CA TYR A 24 -19.75 17.15 -49.16
C TYR A 24 -19.86 16.98 -47.64
N PHE A 25 -21.06 16.67 -47.13
CA PHE A 25 -21.28 16.47 -45.69
C PHE A 25 -20.61 15.19 -45.15
N GLN A 26 -20.57 14.11 -45.94
CA GLN A 26 -19.79 12.91 -45.60
C GLN A 26 -18.30 13.24 -45.47
N THR A 27 -17.75 14.00 -46.43
CA THR A 27 -16.35 14.44 -46.38
C THR A 27 -16.09 15.35 -45.17
N LEU A 28 -17.04 16.22 -44.82
CA LEU A 28 -16.94 17.10 -43.66
C LEU A 28 -16.97 16.31 -42.35
N LYS A 29 -17.83 15.29 -42.26
CA LYS A 29 -17.90 14.35 -41.14
C LYS A 29 -16.58 13.59 -40.98
N ASP A 30 -16.03 13.07 -42.08
CA ASP A 30 -14.76 12.34 -42.06
C ASP A 30 -13.60 13.24 -41.61
N LYS A 31 -13.56 14.49 -42.07
CA LYS A 31 -12.59 15.49 -41.60
C LYS A 31 -12.76 15.81 -40.12
N PHE A 32 -13.99 15.92 -39.64
CA PHE A 32 -14.28 16.17 -38.23
C PHE A 32 -13.86 14.99 -37.35
N GLN A 33 -14.15 13.75 -37.77
CA GLN A 33 -13.76 12.53 -37.06
C GLN A 33 -12.25 12.28 -37.09
N LYS A 34 -11.55 12.70 -38.15
CA LYS A 34 -10.09 12.56 -38.27
C LYS A 34 -9.32 13.69 -37.55
N ARG A 35 -9.99 14.79 -37.18
CA ARG A 35 -9.37 15.92 -36.47
C ARG A 35 -8.74 15.42 -35.17
N PRO A 36 -7.49 15.81 -34.84
CA PRO A 36 -6.93 15.48 -33.55
C PRO A 36 -7.72 16.19 -32.46
N THR A 37 -8.29 15.43 -31.53
CA THR A 37 -8.90 15.94 -30.30
C THR A 37 -7.84 16.08 -29.21
N LEU A 38 -8.11 16.89 -28.19
CA LEU A 38 -7.22 17.06 -27.04
C LEU A 38 -6.86 15.69 -26.41
N ASP A 39 -7.85 14.83 -26.21
CA ASP A 39 -7.64 13.47 -25.68
C ASP A 39 -6.67 12.64 -26.54
N ARG A 40 -6.76 12.75 -27.87
CA ARG A 40 -5.90 11.99 -28.79
C ARG A 40 -4.48 12.54 -28.85
N MET A 41 -4.31 13.84 -28.60
CA MET A 41 -2.98 14.44 -28.47
C MET A 41 -2.28 13.98 -27.19
N PHE A 42 -2.99 13.94 -26.06
CA PHE A 42 -2.43 13.46 -24.78
C PHE A 42 -2.23 11.94 -24.74
N ALA A 43 -3.06 11.15 -25.43
CA ALA A 43 -2.91 9.70 -25.50
C ALA A 43 -1.56 9.26 -26.10
N SER A 44 -1.07 9.95 -27.14
CA SER A 44 0.21 9.64 -27.80
C SER A 44 1.45 9.95 -26.95
N THR A 45 1.35 10.95 -26.08
CA THR A 45 2.37 11.31 -25.07
C THR A 45 2.31 10.36 -23.86
N SER A 46 1.13 9.87 -23.51
CA SER A 46 0.90 9.00 -22.35
C SER A 46 1.57 7.63 -22.48
N GLN A 47 1.45 6.95 -23.63
CA GLN A 47 2.03 5.60 -23.81
C GLN A 47 3.57 5.53 -23.74
N ARG A 48 4.29 6.58 -24.16
CA ARG A 48 5.77 6.62 -24.13
C ARG A 48 6.32 7.17 -22.81
N ASN A 49 5.51 7.88 -22.04
CA ASN A 49 5.86 8.36 -20.71
C ASN A 49 5.63 7.30 -19.61
N ASP A 50 4.80 6.28 -19.88
CA ASP A 50 4.47 5.25 -18.90
C ASP A 50 5.67 4.35 -18.56
N ASP A 51 6.42 3.87 -19.56
CA ASP A 51 7.54 2.92 -19.30
C ASP A 51 8.67 3.54 -18.47
N GLY A 52 9.01 4.81 -18.73
CA GLY A 52 10.04 5.53 -17.99
C GLY A 52 9.62 5.83 -16.55
N LEU A 53 8.36 6.24 -16.38
CA LEU A 53 7.76 6.45 -15.06
C LEU A 53 7.66 5.13 -14.28
N ARG A 54 7.20 4.06 -14.92
CA ARG A 54 7.14 2.72 -14.32
C ARG A 54 8.52 2.21 -13.92
N ALA A 55 9.51 2.32 -14.80
CA ALA A 55 10.90 1.98 -14.48
C ALA A 55 11.37 2.75 -13.24
N SER A 56 11.00 4.02 -13.14
CA SER A 56 11.42 4.88 -12.06
C SER A 56 10.77 4.55 -10.70
N TYR A 57 9.51 4.09 -10.65
CA TYR A 57 8.90 3.48 -9.44
C TYR A 57 9.59 2.16 -9.08
N ASN A 58 9.82 1.29 -10.06
CA ASN A 58 10.48 0.00 -9.83
C ASN A 58 11.89 0.18 -9.25
N ILE A 59 12.66 1.13 -9.78
CA ILE A 59 14.00 1.44 -9.27
C ILE A 59 13.92 2.06 -7.87
N SER A 60 13.00 3.00 -7.62
CA SER A 60 12.76 3.54 -6.27
C SER A 60 12.45 2.43 -5.26
N LEU A 61 11.63 1.45 -5.64
CA LEU A 61 11.31 0.28 -4.81
C LEU A 61 12.56 -0.56 -4.50
N LEU A 62 13.44 -0.77 -5.49
CA LEU A 62 14.71 -1.48 -5.27
C LEU A 62 15.65 -0.71 -4.34
N ILE A 63 15.71 0.62 -4.46
CA ILE A 63 16.50 1.48 -3.56
C ILE A 63 15.99 1.33 -2.12
N ALA A 64 14.67 1.42 -1.91
CA ALA A 64 14.06 1.27 -0.60
C ALA A 64 14.30 -0.13 -0.01
N LYS A 65 14.06 -1.20 -0.78
CA LYS A 65 14.28 -2.60 -0.34
C LYS A 65 15.72 -2.91 0.03
N SER A 66 16.69 -2.21 -0.58
CA SER A 66 18.11 -2.39 -0.29
C SER A 66 18.62 -1.48 0.83
N GLY A 67 17.77 -0.66 1.44
CA GLY A 67 18.12 0.28 2.51
C GLY A 67 19.14 1.33 2.07
N LYS A 68 19.14 1.70 0.77
CA LYS A 68 20.10 2.65 0.21
C LYS A 68 19.56 4.08 0.25
N PRO A 69 20.43 5.09 0.39
CA PRO A 69 20.00 6.49 0.36
C PRO A 69 19.43 6.84 -1.02
N HIS A 70 18.42 7.72 -1.05
CA HIS A 70 17.74 8.15 -2.28
C HIS A 70 18.72 8.77 -3.31
N THR A 71 19.82 9.37 -2.84
CA THR A 71 20.91 9.93 -3.68
C THR A 71 21.60 8.89 -4.58
N ILE A 72 21.43 7.59 -4.34
CA ILE A 72 22.05 6.54 -5.18
C ILE A 72 21.50 6.55 -6.61
N GLY A 73 20.26 7.03 -6.81
CA GLY A 73 19.62 7.16 -8.12
C GLY A 73 20.45 8.02 -9.07
N GLU A 74 20.77 9.24 -8.65
CA GLU A 74 21.58 10.17 -9.44
C GLU A 74 23.08 9.84 -9.40
N LYS A 75 23.61 9.38 -8.27
CA LYS A 75 25.06 9.20 -8.08
C LYS A 75 25.63 7.97 -8.80
N LEU A 76 24.83 6.92 -8.95
CA LEU A 76 25.32 5.64 -9.47
C LEU A 76 24.40 5.02 -10.51
N ILE A 77 23.09 4.98 -10.26
CA ILE A 77 22.17 4.25 -11.13
C ILE A 77 22.05 4.94 -12.50
N LEU A 78 21.84 6.26 -12.54
CA LEU A 78 21.78 6.99 -13.80
C LEU A 78 23.09 6.89 -14.62
N PRO A 79 24.29 7.12 -14.04
CA PRO A 79 25.55 6.86 -14.74
C PRO A 79 25.71 5.42 -15.24
N ALA A 80 25.31 4.42 -14.45
CA ALA A 80 25.41 3.02 -14.86
C ALA A 80 24.48 2.71 -16.04
N VAL A 81 23.25 3.21 -16.01
CA VAL A 81 22.32 3.10 -17.14
C VAL A 81 22.88 3.80 -18.37
N GLU A 82 23.48 4.98 -18.20
CA GLU A 82 24.13 5.72 -19.28
C GLU A 82 25.24 4.91 -19.95
N GLU A 83 26.11 4.29 -19.16
CA GLU A 83 27.24 3.50 -19.65
C GLU A 83 26.76 2.28 -20.44
N VAL A 84 25.74 1.56 -19.95
CA VAL A 84 25.16 0.41 -20.66
C VAL A 84 24.52 0.83 -21.98
N LEU A 85 23.79 1.95 -22.00
CA LEU A 85 23.16 2.46 -23.22
C LEU A 85 24.20 2.83 -24.28
N LYS A 86 25.31 3.46 -23.86
CA LYS A 86 26.40 3.86 -24.76
C LYS A 86 27.23 2.68 -25.26
N THR A 87 27.65 1.79 -24.38
CA THR A 87 28.64 0.74 -24.69
C THR A 87 28.02 -0.55 -25.23
N VAL A 88 26.92 -1.02 -24.63
CA VAL A 88 26.30 -2.31 -24.98
C VAL A 88 25.27 -2.13 -26.09
N LEU A 89 24.47 -1.06 -26.01
CA LEU A 89 23.35 -0.85 -26.93
C LEU A 89 23.66 0.15 -28.03
N HIS A 90 24.78 0.88 -27.95
CA HIS A 90 25.18 1.92 -28.89
C HIS A 90 24.05 2.92 -29.20
N LYS A 91 23.30 3.32 -28.16
CA LYS A 91 22.16 4.24 -28.25
C LYS A 91 22.45 5.55 -27.53
N PRO A 92 21.88 6.68 -28.01
CA PRO A 92 21.94 7.94 -27.28
C PRO A 92 21.21 7.81 -25.93
N ALA A 93 21.92 8.09 -24.85
CA ALA A 93 21.40 7.91 -23.50
C ALA A 93 20.52 9.08 -23.02
N SER A 94 20.73 10.29 -23.57
CA SER A 94 20.08 11.53 -23.10
C SER A 94 18.57 11.45 -23.03
N ASP A 95 17.94 10.85 -24.03
CA ASP A 95 16.48 10.81 -24.16
C ASP A 95 15.85 9.74 -23.28
N ILE A 96 16.60 8.67 -22.97
CA ILE A 96 16.16 7.58 -22.11
C ILE A 96 16.31 7.98 -20.65
N ILE A 97 17.46 8.57 -20.27
CA ILE A 97 17.73 9.03 -18.90
C ILE A 97 16.71 10.09 -18.47
N LYS A 98 16.38 11.05 -19.35
CA LYS A 98 15.36 12.08 -19.06
C LYS A 98 13.98 11.50 -18.78
N ARG A 99 13.68 10.31 -19.29
CA ARG A 99 12.38 9.63 -19.09
C ARG A 99 12.31 8.82 -17.81
N ILE A 100 13.44 8.59 -17.12
CA ILE A 100 13.50 7.84 -15.86
C ILE A 100 13.93 8.81 -14.76
N PRO A 101 13.01 9.58 -14.16
CA PRO A 101 13.42 10.65 -13.25
C PRO A 101 13.92 10.04 -11.93
N LEU A 102 15.22 9.95 -11.71
CA LEU A 102 15.82 9.33 -10.50
C LEU A 102 16.62 10.31 -9.64
N ILE A 103 16.31 11.60 -9.75
CA ILE A 103 16.86 12.62 -8.85
C ILE A 103 16.36 12.34 -7.43
N ASN A 104 17.18 12.67 -6.43
CA ASN A 104 16.93 12.40 -5.01
C ASN A 104 15.47 12.65 -4.57
N ASN A 105 14.96 13.87 -4.80
CA ASN A 105 13.61 14.26 -4.38
C ASN A 105 12.51 13.47 -5.10
N THR A 106 12.78 12.99 -6.32
CA THR A 106 11.81 12.14 -7.03
C THR A 106 11.82 10.72 -6.50
N VAL A 107 13.00 10.19 -6.17
CA VAL A 107 13.11 8.86 -5.55
C VAL A 107 12.36 8.83 -4.23
N GLU A 108 12.58 9.85 -3.38
CA GLU A 108 11.86 10.08 -2.13
C GLU A 108 10.35 10.11 -2.35
N ARG A 109 9.87 11.03 -3.21
CA ARG A 109 8.44 11.19 -3.47
C ARG A 109 7.77 9.90 -3.94
N ARG A 110 8.45 9.09 -4.77
CA ARG A 110 7.89 7.80 -5.20
C ARG A 110 7.81 6.78 -4.09
N ILE A 111 8.80 6.76 -3.20
CA ILE A 111 8.77 5.90 -2.02
C ILE A 111 7.60 6.31 -1.13
N ASP A 112 7.39 7.61 -0.91
CA ASP A 112 6.26 8.12 -0.14
C ASP A 112 4.91 7.80 -0.80
N GLU A 113 4.79 7.99 -2.11
CA GLU A 113 3.57 7.66 -2.88
C GLU A 113 3.26 6.16 -2.79
N MET A 114 4.26 5.28 -2.99
CA MET A 114 4.09 3.83 -2.83
C MET A 114 3.75 3.45 -1.38
N SER A 115 4.38 4.08 -0.41
CA SER A 115 4.10 3.86 1.02
C SER A 115 2.67 4.24 1.36
N SER A 116 2.20 5.39 0.88
CA SER A 116 0.84 5.87 1.12
C SER A 116 -0.22 4.96 0.49
N ASP A 117 0.05 4.43 -0.71
CA ASP A 117 -0.83 3.48 -1.38
C ASP A 117 -0.94 2.16 -0.58
N ILE A 118 0.21 1.61 -0.15
CA ILE A 118 0.25 0.41 0.70
C ILE A 118 -0.47 0.64 2.03
N GLU A 119 -0.23 1.79 2.69
CA GLU A 119 -0.88 2.14 3.96
C GLU A 119 -2.40 2.25 3.78
N SER A 120 -2.85 2.88 2.70
CA SER A 120 -4.27 3.03 2.37
C SER A 120 -4.92 1.66 2.12
N PHE A 121 -4.26 0.80 1.33
CA PHE A 121 -4.70 -0.57 1.10
C PHE A 121 -4.82 -1.34 2.42
N LEU A 122 -3.78 -1.31 3.24
CA LEU A 122 -3.75 -2.02 4.52
C LEU A 122 -4.85 -1.50 5.46
N CYS A 123 -5.03 -0.19 5.58
CA CYS A 123 -6.09 0.41 6.40
C CYS A 123 -7.48 -0.04 5.95
N ASN A 124 -7.76 -0.04 4.64
CA ASN A 124 -9.05 -0.49 4.11
C ASN A 124 -9.25 -2.00 4.32
N TYR A 125 -8.20 -2.79 4.13
CA TYR A 125 -8.26 -4.24 4.30
C TYR A 125 -8.54 -4.65 5.76
N LEU A 126 -7.86 -4.01 6.71
CA LEU A 126 -7.99 -4.27 8.14
C LEU A 126 -9.34 -3.84 8.72
N GLN A 127 -10.10 -2.97 8.05
CA GLN A 127 -11.47 -2.62 8.47
C GLN A 127 -12.43 -3.81 8.36
N THR A 128 -12.19 -4.72 7.41
CA THR A 128 -13.09 -5.82 7.09
C THR A 128 -12.55 -7.20 7.47
N THR A 129 -11.32 -7.25 7.99
CA THR A 129 -10.60 -8.49 8.26
C THR A 129 -10.20 -8.60 9.72
N HIS A 130 -10.19 -9.82 10.25
CA HIS A 130 -9.64 -10.09 11.58
C HIS A 130 -8.12 -9.98 11.55
N PHE A 131 -7.54 -9.30 12.53
CA PHE A 131 -6.11 -9.16 12.68
C PHE A 131 -5.71 -9.17 14.16
N SER A 132 -4.41 -9.29 14.41
CA SER A 132 -3.81 -9.09 15.73
C SER A 132 -2.65 -8.10 15.63
N ILE A 133 -2.32 -7.44 16.73
CA ILE A 133 -1.17 -6.52 16.83
C ILE A 133 -0.18 -7.12 17.83
N PRO A 134 0.83 -7.86 17.37
CA PRO A 134 1.95 -8.24 18.22
C PRO A 134 2.77 -7.01 18.59
N LEU A 135 3.21 -6.97 19.85
CA LEU A 135 4.22 -6.04 20.33
C LEU A 135 5.47 -6.84 20.70
N ASP A 136 6.62 -6.38 20.21
CA ASP A 136 7.94 -6.91 20.57
C ASP A 136 8.77 -5.80 21.22
N GLU A 137 9.33 -6.07 22.39
CA GLU A 137 10.10 -5.13 23.17
C GLU A 137 11.53 -5.67 23.34
N SER A 138 12.50 -4.96 22.79
CA SER A 138 13.92 -5.26 22.93
C SER A 138 14.61 -4.20 23.79
N THR A 139 15.22 -4.61 24.91
CA THR A 139 15.92 -3.70 25.82
C THR A 139 17.39 -3.51 25.43
N PHE A 140 17.86 -2.27 25.52
CA PHE A 140 19.26 -1.90 25.30
C PHE A 140 19.97 -1.61 26.65
N PRO A 141 21.32 -1.68 26.69
CA PRO A 141 22.10 -1.48 27.92
C PRO A 141 21.97 -0.10 28.59
N ASP A 142 21.32 0.86 27.95
CA ASP A 142 21.16 2.26 28.37
C ASP A 142 19.76 2.57 28.95
N ASN A 143 19.01 1.56 29.40
CA ASN A 143 17.60 1.65 29.81
C ASN A 143 16.66 2.13 28.69
N ALA A 144 17.10 2.19 27.44
CA ALA A 144 16.20 2.36 26.30
C ALA A 144 15.59 1.00 25.93
N ALA A 145 14.33 1.00 25.52
CA ALA A 145 13.70 -0.17 24.91
C ALA A 145 13.21 0.18 23.50
N LEU A 146 13.38 -0.71 22.53
CA LEU A 146 12.77 -0.60 21.22
C LEU A 146 11.46 -1.38 21.24
N LEU A 147 10.35 -0.67 21.11
CA LEU A 147 9.04 -1.27 20.90
C LEU A 147 8.75 -1.35 19.41
N LEU A 148 8.57 -2.57 18.93
CA LEU A 148 8.12 -2.88 17.59
C LEU A 148 6.66 -3.31 17.68
N ALA A 149 5.80 -2.68 16.87
CA ALA A 149 4.43 -3.13 16.71
C ALA A 149 4.25 -3.66 15.30
N TYR A 150 3.65 -4.83 15.20
CA TYR A 150 3.32 -5.48 13.94
C TYR A 150 1.81 -5.54 13.76
N VAL A 151 1.35 -5.82 12.56
CA VAL A 151 -0.02 -6.27 12.29
C VAL A 151 0.03 -7.63 11.61
N ARG A 152 -0.67 -8.60 12.18
CA ARG A 152 -0.82 -9.94 11.61
C ARG A 152 -2.24 -10.15 11.12
N PHE A 153 -2.41 -10.48 9.85
CA PHE A 153 -3.72 -10.69 9.22
C PHE A 153 -3.68 -11.88 8.26
N ILE A 154 -4.85 -12.44 7.94
CA ILE A 154 -4.99 -13.54 6.97
C ILE A 154 -5.41 -12.96 5.63
N MET A 155 -4.64 -13.20 4.58
CA MET A 155 -4.99 -12.84 3.20
C MET A 155 -4.71 -14.04 2.30
N ASN A 156 -5.64 -14.39 1.40
CA ASN A 156 -5.48 -15.52 0.48
C ASN A 156 -5.05 -16.84 1.17
N GLN A 157 -5.63 -17.14 2.34
CA GLN A 157 -5.31 -18.31 3.17
C GLN A 157 -3.87 -18.36 3.73
N ALA A 158 -3.09 -17.28 3.59
CA ALA A 158 -1.79 -17.14 4.20
C ALA A 158 -1.81 -16.07 5.31
N ILE A 159 -0.97 -16.25 6.32
CA ILE A 159 -0.76 -15.26 7.37
C ILE A 159 0.32 -14.28 6.89
N TYR A 160 -0.01 -13.00 6.93
CA TYR A 160 0.91 -11.89 6.66
C TYR A 160 1.22 -11.16 7.95
N GLU A 161 2.44 -10.65 8.06
CA GLU A 161 2.92 -9.82 9.15
C GLU A 161 3.59 -8.58 8.56
N GLU A 162 3.13 -7.39 8.95
CA GLU A 162 3.70 -6.12 8.51
C GLU A 162 4.06 -5.26 9.71
N LEU A 163 5.21 -4.56 9.66
CA LEU A 163 5.63 -3.63 10.70
C LEU A 163 4.75 -2.38 10.66
N LEU A 164 4.08 -2.06 11.77
CA LEU A 164 3.31 -0.82 11.93
C LEU A 164 4.20 0.34 12.37
N PHE A 165 5.00 0.13 13.41
CA PHE A 165 5.93 1.14 13.89
C PHE A 165 7.08 0.53 14.70
N ALA A 166 8.17 1.28 14.77
CA ALA A 166 9.31 1.04 15.66
C ALA A 166 9.57 2.31 16.46
N ARG A 167 9.56 2.21 17.79
CA ARG A 167 9.70 3.38 18.67
C ARG A 167 10.64 3.09 19.84
N THR A 168 11.60 3.98 20.04
CA THR A 168 12.42 3.97 21.26
C THR A 168 11.61 4.49 22.43
N LEU A 169 11.52 3.70 23.49
CA LEU A 169 10.98 4.03 24.78
C LEU A 169 12.15 4.40 25.69
N ILE A 170 12.08 5.59 26.29
CA ILE A 170 13.10 6.11 27.19
C ILE A 170 12.78 5.71 28.65
N THR A 171 11.51 5.37 28.96
CA THR A 171 11.02 4.86 30.27
C THR A 171 9.67 4.13 30.17
N ASP A 172 9.27 3.41 31.24
CA ASP A 172 8.01 2.66 31.53
C ASP A 172 6.85 2.80 30.50
N THR A 173 6.29 1.64 30.11
CA THR A 173 5.08 1.36 29.32
C THR A 173 3.88 2.32 29.45
N LYS A 174 3.80 3.15 30.50
CA LYS A 174 2.76 4.19 30.67
C LYS A 174 2.74 5.26 29.58
N GLU A 175 3.89 5.63 29.00
CA GLU A 175 3.93 6.62 27.90
C GLU A 175 3.32 6.10 26.58
N LEU A 176 3.08 4.79 26.45
CA LEU A 176 2.43 4.20 25.28
C LEU A 176 0.98 4.69 25.11
N LEU A 177 0.30 5.01 26.22
CA LEU A 177 -1.08 5.53 26.22
C LEU A 177 -1.15 7.06 26.08
N ASP A 178 -0.01 7.74 26.22
CA ASP A 178 0.16 9.20 26.10
C ASP A 178 0.84 9.61 24.78
N THR A 179 0.75 8.75 23.77
CA THR A 179 1.17 9.06 22.41
C THR A 179 0.45 10.32 21.88
N LYS A 180 1.23 11.30 21.41
CA LYS A 180 0.74 12.46 20.64
C LYS A 180 0.05 12.08 19.31
N ASP A 181 0.20 10.83 18.89
CA ASP A 181 -0.37 10.31 17.67
C ASP A 181 -1.83 9.88 17.88
N LYS A 182 -2.72 10.87 17.74
CA LYS A 182 -4.15 10.76 18.05
C LYS A 182 -4.83 9.63 17.27
N ILE A 183 -4.37 9.36 16.05
CA ILE A 183 -4.94 8.35 15.14
C ILE A 183 -4.60 6.94 15.61
N LEU A 184 -3.34 6.70 15.97
CA LEU A 184 -2.91 5.41 16.51
C LEU A 184 -3.56 5.16 17.88
N LYS A 185 -3.64 6.21 18.72
CA LYS A 185 -4.35 6.15 20.00
C LYS A 185 -5.82 5.79 19.80
N GLU A 186 -6.54 6.44 18.89
CA GLU A 186 -7.94 6.10 18.61
C GLU A 186 -8.12 4.67 18.08
N LYS A 187 -7.26 4.22 17.14
CA LYS A 187 -7.31 2.84 16.61
C LYS A 187 -7.00 1.78 17.68
N ILE A 188 -5.97 2.00 18.50
CA ILE A 188 -5.60 1.13 19.62
C ILE A 188 -6.67 1.17 20.71
N MET A 189 -7.22 2.34 21.03
CA MET A 189 -8.27 2.50 22.05
C MET A 189 -9.58 1.84 21.61
N LYS A 190 -9.97 1.99 20.34
CA LYS A 190 -11.16 1.33 19.76
C LYS A 190 -11.05 -0.20 19.85
N ARG A 191 -9.83 -0.74 19.75
CA ARG A 191 -9.55 -2.19 19.85
C ARG A 191 -8.88 -2.60 21.15
N LYS A 192 -8.89 -1.75 22.18
CA LYS A 192 -8.18 -1.99 23.45
C LYS A 192 -8.64 -3.28 24.12
N THR A 193 -9.91 -3.60 24.01
CA THR A 193 -10.51 -4.84 24.53
C THR A 193 -10.03 -6.06 23.76
N GLU A 194 -9.89 -5.97 22.44
CA GLU A 194 -9.34 -7.04 21.59
C GLU A 194 -7.85 -7.24 21.87
N ILE A 195 -7.08 -6.16 22.00
CA ILE A 195 -5.65 -6.21 22.31
C ILE A 195 -5.42 -6.80 23.70
N ALA A 196 -6.13 -6.33 24.73
CA ALA A 196 -6.04 -6.88 26.08
C ALA A 196 -6.39 -8.38 26.12
N TYR A 197 -7.41 -8.77 25.36
CA TYR A 197 -7.81 -10.17 25.23
C TYR A 197 -6.74 -11.03 24.53
N LEU A 198 -6.15 -10.52 23.45
CA LEU A 198 -5.06 -11.18 22.73
C LEU A 198 -3.81 -11.32 23.61
N THR A 199 -3.42 -10.28 24.35
CA THR A 199 -2.27 -10.33 25.26
C THR A 199 -2.47 -11.36 26.37
N ASP A 200 -3.67 -11.44 26.97
CA ASP A 200 -4.00 -12.45 27.99
C ASP A 200 -3.99 -13.88 27.39
N LEU A 201 -4.49 -14.04 26.16
CA LEU A 201 -4.45 -15.32 25.45
C LEU A 201 -3.02 -15.75 25.10
N PHE A 202 -2.18 -14.85 24.59
CA PHE A 202 -0.77 -15.11 24.30
C PHE A 202 0.01 -15.48 25.56
N THR A 203 -0.24 -14.77 26.66
CA THR A 203 0.37 -15.09 27.97
C THR A 203 0.00 -16.52 28.41
N LYS A 204 -1.28 -16.89 28.29
CA LYS A 204 -1.76 -18.25 28.61
C LYS A 204 -1.18 -19.31 27.67
N PHE A 205 -1.04 -18.99 26.38
CA PHE A 205 -0.45 -19.89 25.40
C PHE A 205 1.03 -20.16 25.72
N ASN A 206 1.79 -19.12 26.04
CA ASN A 206 3.19 -19.25 26.45
C ASN A 206 3.33 -20.05 27.76
N MET A 207 2.46 -19.83 28.75
CA MET A 207 2.46 -20.63 29.98
C MET A 207 2.21 -22.13 29.69
N VAL A 208 1.26 -22.45 28.83
CA VAL A 208 0.97 -23.83 28.43
C VAL A 208 2.15 -24.43 27.67
N ASN A 209 2.75 -23.66 26.76
CA ASN A 209 3.91 -24.12 26.00
C ASN A 209 5.10 -24.45 26.92
N LEU A 210 5.39 -23.59 27.90
CA LEU A 210 6.41 -23.86 28.93
C LEU A 210 6.08 -25.10 29.77
N GLN A 211 4.81 -25.28 30.14
CA GLN A 211 4.37 -26.48 30.87
C GLN A 211 4.47 -27.77 30.03
N LEU A 212 4.40 -27.66 28.71
CA LEU A 212 4.54 -28.76 27.76
C LEU A 212 6.01 -29.07 27.39
N GLN A 213 6.96 -28.24 27.82
CA GLN A 213 8.40 -28.44 27.60
C GLN A 213 9.11 -29.11 28.78
N VAL A 214 8.39 -29.48 29.84
CA VAL A 214 8.98 -30.07 31.06
C VAL A 214 9.30 -31.56 30.85
N ASP A 215 10.52 -31.99 31.18
CA ASP A 215 11.09 -33.33 30.88
C ASP A 215 10.33 -34.56 31.46
N ASN A 216 9.26 -34.38 32.25
CA ASN A 216 8.50 -35.46 32.90
C ASN A 216 7.00 -35.50 32.54
N LEU A 217 6.67 -35.10 31.30
CA LEU A 217 5.31 -35.18 30.75
C LEU A 217 4.94 -36.60 30.35
N ASN A 218 3.77 -37.04 30.80
CA ASN A 218 3.11 -38.24 30.30
C ASN A 218 1.76 -37.86 29.66
N LEU A 219 1.14 -38.81 28.98
CA LEU A 219 -0.10 -38.58 28.21
C LEU A 219 -1.23 -38.01 29.08
N ILE A 220 -1.34 -38.45 30.33
CA ILE A 220 -2.37 -37.99 31.27
C ILE A 220 -2.13 -36.52 31.64
N LYS A 221 -0.90 -36.15 32.01
CA LYS A 221 -0.52 -34.76 32.32
C LYS A 221 -0.72 -33.83 31.13
N THR A 222 -0.31 -34.27 29.94
CA THR A 222 -0.48 -33.51 28.68
C THR A 222 -1.96 -33.25 28.39
N LYS A 223 -2.81 -34.29 28.47
CA LYS A 223 -4.25 -34.16 28.26
C LYS A 223 -4.91 -33.23 29.27
N SER A 224 -4.47 -33.28 30.53
CA SER A 224 -4.93 -32.39 31.59
C SER A 224 -4.58 -30.93 31.32
N ILE A 225 -3.34 -30.64 30.95
CA ILE A 225 -2.86 -29.27 30.63
C ILE A 225 -3.66 -28.70 29.44
N LEU A 226 -3.80 -29.47 28.36
CA LEU A 226 -4.55 -29.04 27.17
C LEU A 226 -6.05 -28.85 27.47
N SER A 227 -6.64 -29.73 28.27
CA SER A 227 -8.06 -29.63 28.65
C SER A 227 -8.33 -28.41 29.54
N ALA A 228 -7.42 -28.12 30.48
CA ALA A 228 -7.50 -26.91 31.31
C ALA A 228 -7.34 -25.63 30.48
N PHE A 229 -6.44 -25.64 29.49
CA PHE A 229 -6.30 -24.54 28.54
C PHE A 229 -7.57 -24.33 27.73
N LEU A 230 -8.12 -25.39 27.12
CA LEU A 230 -9.35 -25.32 26.32
C LEU A 230 -10.56 -24.83 27.14
N ALA A 231 -10.69 -25.28 28.39
CA ALA A 231 -11.74 -24.81 29.28
C ALA A 231 -11.62 -23.30 29.56
N ARG A 232 -10.40 -22.81 29.79
CA ARG A 232 -10.13 -21.37 30.00
C ARG A 232 -10.37 -20.55 28.74
N VAL A 233 -9.97 -21.03 27.56
CA VAL A 233 -10.27 -20.37 26.28
C VAL A 233 -11.77 -20.27 26.05
N LYS A 234 -12.53 -21.32 26.41
CA LYS A 234 -14.00 -21.32 26.31
C LYS A 234 -14.63 -20.29 27.24
N LEU A 235 -14.15 -20.16 28.47
CA LEU A 235 -14.61 -19.14 29.42
C LEU A 235 -14.25 -17.72 28.96
N MET A 236 -13.05 -17.53 28.43
CA MET A 236 -12.62 -16.24 27.87
C MET A 236 -13.54 -15.82 26.72
N LYS A 237 -13.90 -16.74 25.81
CA LYS A 237 -14.83 -16.49 24.71
C LYS A 237 -16.24 -16.09 25.17
N GLN A 238 -16.69 -16.64 26.30
CA GLN A 238 -18.00 -16.32 26.88
C GLN A 238 -18.04 -14.95 27.57
N ASN A 239 -16.87 -14.45 28.00
CA ASN A 239 -16.72 -13.18 28.69
C ASN A 239 -16.38 -12.01 27.74
N VAL A 240 -16.28 -12.25 26.43
CA VAL A 240 -16.15 -11.16 25.44
C VAL A 240 -17.51 -10.49 25.28
N PRO A 241 -17.67 -9.20 25.63
CA PRO A 241 -18.93 -8.51 25.43
C PRO A 241 -19.28 -8.51 23.94
N PRO A 242 -20.56 -8.74 23.55
CA PRO A 242 -20.97 -8.60 22.17
C PRO A 242 -20.69 -7.15 21.74
N GLN A 243 -19.74 -6.97 20.82
CA GLN A 243 -19.55 -5.68 20.17
C GLN A 243 -20.81 -5.38 19.37
N GLU A 244 -21.49 -4.28 19.71
CA GLU A 244 -22.54 -3.69 18.89
C GLU A 244 -21.96 -3.47 17.50
N ILE A 245 -22.48 -4.24 16.54
CA ILE A 245 -22.21 -4.08 15.12
C ILE A 245 -23.08 -2.90 14.68
N GLU A 246 -22.49 -1.70 14.62
CA GLU A 246 -22.93 -0.59 13.77
C GLU A 246 -21.74 -0.04 12.97
#